data_AF-A0A1K1NC10-F1
#
_entry.id   AF-A0A1K1NC10-F1
#
_cell.length_a   1.000
_cell.length_b   1.000
_cell.length_c   1.000
_cell.angle_alpha   90.00
_cell.angle_beta   90.00
_cell.angle_gamma   90.00
#
_symmetry.space_group_name_H-M   'P 1'
#
loop_
_entity.id
_entity.type
_entity.pdbx_description
1 polymer ?
#
loop_
_entity_poly.entity_id
_entity_poly.type
_entity_poly.pdbx_seq_one_letter_code
_entity_poly.pdbx_strand_id
1 'polypeptide(L)'
;MKNILALLRPERAHAWAKQTHLDITENALALIESEKKQKLIALTKPYKDKILKGSTDPDREGDIDKGPGTHYYSSASPKGKAFGKTEGYYPNRLGNVAKSARTMLEDNYTCAVNLYKNGREAEGLYYLGRAIHFLEDMSNPAHTASMKFEDKATNPHKAFEKHAVNIAKRYTAQQFDKRLIKTFSGDSFENAANKLSETANKFAPSITGLDPKAFEEAVKNMVPVAVQNVVALINRFCDDCAKDNANYLIDGMSCHIRCEGTGLILTQETKGVILDKLDPKREKPQKMTLILADSGTFAIRVPDGQFLSGNLKNLDTVLGEAQGEQFRFTALGKNRFRISPEVTRYEKVLACTKSGGLVLTELDPKDKNQVWIINK
;
A
#
# COMPACT_ATOMS: atom_id res chain seq x y z
N MET A 1 38.58 24.84 -2.80
CA MET A 1 38.51 23.44 -3.28
C MET A 1 37.47 22.71 -2.44
N LYS A 2 36.36 22.30 -3.06
CA LYS A 2 35.32 21.48 -2.43
C LYS A 2 35.69 20.00 -2.55
N ASN A 3 35.26 19.24 -1.54
CA ASN A 3 35.08 17.79 -1.49
C ASN A 3 36.34 16.93 -1.55
N ILE A 4 36.47 16.01 -0.59
CA ILE A 4 36.27 14.56 -0.77
C ILE A 4 36.34 13.98 0.64
N LEU A 5 35.19 13.62 1.21
CA LEU A 5 35.02 12.62 2.29
C LEU A 5 33.53 12.49 2.64
N ALA A 6 32.68 12.33 1.62
CA ALA A 6 31.42 11.65 1.80
C ALA A 6 31.74 10.14 1.76
N LEU A 7 32.16 9.60 2.90
CA LEU A 7 32.29 8.16 3.11
C LEU A 7 30.93 7.52 2.79
N LEU A 8 30.93 6.72 1.72
CA LEU A 8 29.85 5.81 1.32
C LEU A 8 29.46 4.96 2.53
N ARG A 9 28.36 5.32 3.19
CA ARG A 9 27.68 4.39 4.10
C ARG A 9 27.16 3.24 3.24
N PRO A 10 27.41 1.97 3.60
CA PRO A 10 26.82 0.87 2.88
C PRO A 10 25.30 0.99 2.95
N GLU A 11 24.64 1.07 1.78
CA GLU A 11 23.19 0.94 1.68
C GLU A 11 22.83 -0.45 2.23
N ARG A 12 22.10 -0.47 3.35
CA ARG A 12 21.49 -1.69 3.86
C ARG A 12 20.34 -2.01 2.92
N ALA A 13 20.42 -3.13 2.20
CA ALA A 13 19.33 -3.55 1.35
C ALA A 13 18.14 -3.98 2.23
N HIS A 14 16.99 -3.40 1.91
CA HIS A 14 15.67 -3.70 2.40
C HIS A 14 14.85 -3.65 1.11
N ALA A 15 14.16 -4.73 0.71
CA ALA A 15 13.51 -4.79 -0.60
C ALA A 15 14.46 -4.81 -1.80
N TRP A 16 13.88 -4.99 -3.01
CA TRP A 16 14.64 -4.77 -4.24
C TRP A 16 15.49 -3.53 -4.00
N ALA A 17 16.82 -3.63 -4.11
CA ALA A 17 17.64 -2.50 -3.73
C ALA A 17 17.18 -1.26 -4.50
N LYS A 18 17.21 -0.08 -3.86
CA LYS A 18 16.72 1.20 -4.39
C LYS A 18 16.88 1.38 -5.92
N GLN A 19 18.05 1.05 -6.47
CA GLN A 19 18.31 1.15 -7.90
C GLN A 19 17.41 0.23 -8.75
N THR A 20 17.12 -0.99 -8.30
CA THR A 20 16.24 -1.93 -8.98
C THR A 20 14.78 -1.44 -9.00
N HIS A 21 14.27 -0.83 -7.91
CA HIS A 21 12.96 -0.16 -7.94
C HIS A 21 12.92 0.95 -9.01
N LEU A 22 13.95 1.80 -9.05
CA LEU A 22 14.06 2.84 -10.08
C LEU A 22 14.09 2.24 -11.48
N ASP A 23 14.91 1.22 -11.72
CA ASP A 23 15.04 0.60 -13.04
C ASP A 23 13.71 -0.02 -13.52
N ILE A 24 12.98 -0.72 -12.64
CA ILE A 24 11.67 -1.30 -12.97
C ILE A 24 10.65 -0.19 -13.26
N THR A 25 10.55 0.81 -12.38
CA THR A 25 9.61 1.92 -12.54
C THR A 25 9.92 2.74 -13.80
N GLU A 26 11.18 3.08 -14.07
CA GLU A 26 11.62 3.80 -15.28
C GLU A 26 11.27 3.01 -16.54
N ASN A 27 11.53 1.70 -16.55
CA ASN A 27 11.21 0.83 -17.67
C ASN A 27 9.70 0.71 -17.91
N ALA A 28 8.88 0.72 -16.84
CA ALA A 28 7.42 0.75 -16.98
C ALA A 28 6.90 2.06 -17.58
N LEU A 29 7.45 3.20 -17.16
CA LEU A 29 7.12 4.49 -17.76
C LEU A 29 7.57 4.56 -19.23
N ALA A 30 8.75 4.04 -19.56
CA ALA A 30 9.23 3.94 -20.94
C ALA A 30 8.35 3.01 -21.80
N LEU A 31 7.87 1.89 -21.24
CA LEU A 31 6.95 0.98 -21.91
C LEU A 31 5.59 1.64 -22.21
N ILE A 32 5.09 2.48 -21.30
CA ILE A 32 3.87 3.28 -21.53
C ILE A 32 4.05 4.21 -22.74
N GLU A 33 5.20 4.88 -22.85
CA GLU A 33 5.52 5.77 -23.96
C GLU A 33 5.67 5.01 -25.29
N SER A 34 6.38 3.87 -25.30
CA SER A 34 6.60 3.07 -26.52
C SER A 34 5.31 2.44 -27.05
N GLU A 35 4.40 2.05 -26.15
CA GLU A 35 3.05 1.56 -26.47
C GLU A 35 2.08 2.68 -26.87
N LYS A 36 2.54 3.95 -26.90
CA LYS A 36 1.75 5.14 -27.26
C LYS A 36 0.44 5.26 -26.48
N LYS A 37 0.41 4.84 -25.21
CA LYS A 37 -0.79 4.90 -24.34
C LYS A 37 -1.04 6.32 -23.86
N GLN A 38 -1.55 7.18 -24.74
CA GLN A 38 -1.67 8.64 -24.54
C GLN A 38 -2.29 9.05 -23.20
N LYS A 39 -3.35 8.35 -22.75
CA LYS A 39 -3.97 8.62 -21.45
C LYS A 39 -3.00 8.42 -20.28
N LEU A 40 -2.23 7.33 -20.30
CA LEU A 40 -1.25 7.04 -19.26
C LEU A 40 -0.04 7.96 -19.37
N ILE A 41 0.39 8.31 -20.59
CA ILE A 41 1.48 9.29 -20.81
C ILE A 41 1.10 10.65 -20.23
N ALA A 42 -0.10 11.14 -20.50
CA ALA A 42 -0.59 12.42 -19.97
C ALA A 42 -0.64 12.41 -18.44
N LEU A 43 -1.01 11.28 -17.84
CA LEU A 43 -1.06 11.10 -16.39
C LEU A 43 0.34 11.06 -15.75
N THR A 44 1.29 10.31 -16.31
CA THR A 44 2.55 10.00 -15.61
C THR A 44 3.70 10.94 -15.96
N LYS A 45 3.78 11.43 -17.20
CA LYS A 45 4.92 12.21 -17.68
C LYS A 45 5.17 13.49 -16.88
N PRO A 46 4.15 14.30 -16.51
CA PRO A 46 4.37 15.51 -15.70
C PRO A 46 4.90 15.22 -14.29
N TYR A 47 4.65 14.01 -13.78
CA TYR A 47 4.91 13.63 -12.38
C TYR A 47 5.93 12.49 -12.26
N LYS A 48 6.73 12.23 -13.31
CA LYS A 48 7.74 11.16 -13.33
C LYS A 48 8.62 11.16 -12.08
N ASP A 49 9.14 12.33 -11.69
CA ASP A 49 10.03 12.46 -10.53
C ASP A 49 9.31 12.13 -9.21
N LYS A 50 8.01 12.45 -9.10
CA LYS A 50 7.20 12.11 -7.92
C LYS A 50 6.99 10.60 -7.83
N ILE A 51 6.69 9.94 -8.95
CA ILE A 51 6.53 8.48 -9.03
C ILE A 51 7.84 7.78 -8.65
N LEU A 52 8.97 8.19 -9.23
CA LEU A 52 10.29 7.61 -8.94
C LEU A 52 10.74 7.84 -7.50
N LYS A 53 10.45 9.01 -6.94
CA LYS A 53 10.67 9.27 -5.51
C LYS A 53 9.82 8.32 -4.67
N GLY A 54 8.53 8.23 -4.97
CA GLY A 54 7.59 7.35 -4.28
C GLY A 54 8.01 5.88 -4.30
N SER A 55 8.56 5.39 -5.42
CA SER A 55 8.96 3.98 -5.55
C SER A 55 10.21 3.59 -4.76
N THR A 56 10.90 4.55 -4.13
CA THR A 56 12.13 4.29 -3.36
C THR A 56 12.09 4.77 -1.90
N ASP A 57 11.13 5.63 -1.55
CA ASP A 57 11.01 6.16 -0.20
C ASP A 57 10.68 5.11 0.88
N PRO A 58 9.85 4.07 0.61
CA PRO A 58 9.52 3.05 1.62
C PRO A 58 10.74 2.33 2.24
N ASP A 59 11.86 2.23 1.54
CA ASP A 59 13.09 1.61 2.07
C ASP A 59 13.91 2.51 3.00
N ARG A 60 13.61 3.82 3.02
CA ARG A 60 14.40 4.79 3.78
C ARG A 60 14.22 4.58 5.28
N GLU A 61 15.33 4.65 6.01
CA GLU A 61 15.27 4.69 7.48
C GLU A 61 14.32 5.79 7.96
N GLY A 62 13.41 5.42 8.85
CA GLY A 62 12.40 6.34 9.40
C GLY A 62 11.15 6.53 8.53
N ASP A 63 11.02 5.89 7.37
CA ASP A 63 9.78 5.93 6.60
C ASP A 63 8.62 5.26 7.35
N ILE A 64 7.41 5.78 7.19
CA ILE A 64 6.18 5.33 7.87
C ILE A 64 5.77 3.89 7.52
N ASP A 65 6.13 3.44 6.32
CA ASP A 65 5.86 2.08 5.85
C ASP A 65 7.06 1.16 6.00
N LYS A 66 8.14 1.63 6.63
CA LYS A 66 9.26 0.76 6.98
C LYS A 66 8.90 -0.11 8.17
N GLY A 67 9.22 -1.40 8.08
CA GLY A 67 9.02 -2.30 9.20
C GLY A 67 9.39 -3.76 8.92
N PRO A 68 9.56 -4.56 9.99
CA PRO A 68 9.84 -5.98 9.84
C PRO A 68 8.62 -6.67 9.22
N GLY A 69 8.82 -7.29 8.06
CA GLY A 69 7.75 -7.98 7.35
C GLY A 69 6.98 -7.11 6.36
N THR A 70 7.08 -5.78 6.42
CA THR A 70 6.25 -4.88 5.59
C THR A 70 6.45 -5.08 4.09
N HIS A 71 7.68 -5.37 3.66
CA HIS A 71 8.02 -5.60 2.26
C HIS A 71 7.74 -7.03 1.78
N TYR A 72 7.20 -7.89 2.66
CA TYR A 72 7.02 -9.31 2.37
C TYR A 72 5.56 -9.65 2.11
N TYR A 73 5.31 -10.49 1.11
CA TYR A 73 4.03 -11.12 0.85
C TYR A 73 4.30 -12.54 0.36
N SER A 74 4.26 -13.49 1.28
CA SER A 74 4.94 -14.78 1.10
C SER A 74 3.97 -15.90 0.74
N SER A 75 4.00 -16.32 -0.52
CA SER A 75 3.19 -17.46 -0.99
C SER A 75 3.78 -18.82 -0.60
N ALA A 76 5.08 -18.90 -0.30
CA ALA A 76 5.73 -20.14 0.14
C ALA A 76 7.00 -19.86 0.97
N SER A 77 7.62 -20.91 1.48
CA SER A 77 8.94 -20.86 2.13
C SER A 77 10.09 -20.76 1.11
N PRO A 78 11.34 -20.53 1.56
CA PRO A 78 12.52 -20.54 0.68
C PRO A 78 12.73 -21.87 -0.06
N LYS A 79 12.19 -22.97 0.47
CA LYS A 79 12.25 -24.31 -0.14
C LYS A 79 11.02 -24.62 -1.01
N GLY A 80 10.15 -23.64 -1.25
CA GLY A 80 8.94 -23.82 -2.06
C GLY A 80 7.75 -24.46 -1.34
N LYS A 81 7.78 -24.59 -0.01
CA LYS A 81 6.62 -25.09 0.76
C LYS A 81 5.54 -24.01 0.81
N ALA A 82 4.43 -24.22 0.10
CA ALA A 82 3.33 -23.27 0.03
C ALA A 82 2.79 -22.88 1.42
N PHE A 83 2.44 -21.61 1.57
CA PHE A 83 1.73 -21.08 2.74
C PHE A 83 0.23 -21.01 2.48
N GLY A 84 -0.55 -21.07 3.56
CA GLY A 84 -2.00 -20.89 3.49
C GLY A 84 -2.39 -19.44 3.23
N LYS A 85 -3.61 -19.23 2.72
CA LYS A 85 -4.22 -17.91 2.57
C LYS A 85 -5.30 -17.69 3.64
N THR A 86 -5.44 -16.44 4.08
CA THR A 86 -6.57 -15.98 4.92
C THR A 86 -7.36 -14.94 4.13
N GLU A 87 -8.58 -15.29 3.68
CA GLU A 87 -9.40 -14.45 2.78
C GLU A 87 -8.61 -13.89 1.58
N GLY A 88 -7.85 -14.79 0.95
CA GLY A 88 -7.04 -14.43 -0.21
C GLY A 88 -5.70 -13.78 0.11
N TYR A 89 -5.39 -13.42 1.36
CA TYR A 89 -4.10 -12.84 1.76
C TYR A 89 -3.08 -13.90 2.14
N TYR A 90 -1.87 -13.79 1.58
CA TYR A 90 -0.68 -14.48 2.08
C TYR A 90 -0.05 -13.76 3.28
N PRO A 91 0.63 -14.48 4.19
CA PRO A 91 1.31 -13.86 5.31
C PRO A 91 2.59 -13.14 4.87
N ASN A 92 3.02 -12.16 5.66
CA ASN A 92 4.35 -11.59 5.62
C ASN A 92 5.38 -12.53 6.25
N ARG A 93 6.64 -12.08 6.34
CA ARG A 93 7.74 -12.86 6.94
C ARG A 93 7.53 -13.24 8.42
N LEU A 94 6.70 -12.50 9.13
CA LEU A 94 6.41 -12.72 10.55
C LEU A 94 5.20 -13.65 10.75
N GLY A 95 4.55 -14.10 9.67
CA GLY A 95 3.36 -14.94 9.74
C GLY A 95 2.04 -14.17 9.80
N ASN A 96 2.07 -12.83 9.73
CA ASN A 96 0.89 -11.96 9.82
C ASN A 96 0.41 -11.51 8.44
N VAL A 97 -0.88 -11.23 8.27
CA VAL A 97 -1.40 -10.67 7.00
C VAL A 97 -1.16 -9.16 6.86
N ALA A 98 -0.98 -8.45 7.97
CA ALA A 98 -0.56 -7.05 8.04
C ALA A 98 0.57 -6.86 9.07
N LYS A 99 1.45 -5.87 8.92
CA LYS A 99 1.76 -5.12 7.68
C LYS A 99 2.51 -6.03 6.68
N SER A 100 1.99 -6.16 5.47
CA SER A 100 2.58 -6.92 4.35
C SER A 100 2.67 -6.07 3.09
N ALA A 101 3.40 -6.52 2.08
CA ALA A 101 3.55 -5.75 0.84
C ALA A 101 2.18 -5.54 0.18
N ARG A 102 1.30 -6.54 0.24
CA ARG A 102 -0.07 -6.40 -0.27
C ARG A 102 -0.88 -5.33 0.48
N THR A 103 -0.85 -5.30 1.81
CA THR A 103 -1.62 -4.30 2.56
C THR A 103 -1.06 -2.89 2.34
N MET A 104 0.26 -2.75 2.18
CA MET A 104 0.87 -1.44 1.88
C MET A 104 0.62 -0.99 0.44
N LEU A 105 0.53 -1.91 -0.53
CA LEU A 105 0.01 -1.63 -1.86
C LEU A 105 -1.42 -1.05 -1.75
N GLU A 106 -2.31 -1.74 -1.03
CA GLU A 106 -3.72 -1.33 -0.85
C GLU A 106 -3.84 0.05 -0.18
N ASP A 107 -3.08 0.28 0.90
CA ASP A 107 -3.08 1.55 1.65
C ASP A 107 -2.56 2.71 0.80
N ASN A 108 -1.36 2.57 0.22
CA ASN A 108 -0.75 3.64 -0.56
C ASN A 108 -1.52 3.90 -1.86
N TYR A 109 -2.09 2.87 -2.48
CA TYR A 109 -2.95 3.04 -3.65
C TYR A 109 -4.22 3.82 -3.29
N THR A 110 -4.86 3.52 -2.15
CA THR A 110 -6.04 4.27 -1.72
C THR A 110 -5.69 5.73 -1.42
N CYS A 111 -4.56 5.99 -0.75
CA CYS A 111 -4.04 7.34 -0.54
C CYS A 111 -3.81 8.08 -1.87
N ALA A 112 -3.22 7.40 -2.85
CA ALA A 112 -2.98 7.96 -4.18
C ALA A 112 -4.28 8.39 -4.88
N VAL A 113 -5.31 7.54 -4.87
CA VAL A 113 -6.61 7.84 -5.49
C VAL A 113 -7.30 8.98 -4.75
N ASN A 114 -7.29 8.97 -3.41
CA ASN A 114 -7.87 10.04 -2.61
C ASN A 114 -7.22 11.39 -2.96
N LEU A 115 -5.89 11.48 -2.93
CA LEU A 115 -5.16 12.71 -3.25
C LEU A 115 -5.47 13.20 -4.68
N TYR A 116 -5.37 12.32 -5.67
CA TYR A 116 -5.61 12.69 -7.07
C TYR A 116 -7.04 13.18 -7.31
N LYS A 117 -8.04 12.48 -6.77
CA LYS A 117 -9.46 12.86 -6.88
C LYS A 117 -9.79 14.19 -6.19
N ASN A 118 -8.98 14.61 -5.22
CA ASN A 118 -9.09 15.90 -4.54
C ASN A 118 -8.19 16.98 -5.17
N GLY A 119 -7.72 16.80 -6.40
CA GLY A 119 -6.93 17.81 -7.13
C GLY A 119 -5.46 17.90 -6.70
N ARG A 120 -5.00 16.99 -5.84
CA ARG A 120 -3.63 16.93 -5.34
C ARG A 120 -2.80 15.95 -6.15
N GLU A 121 -2.69 16.22 -7.44
CA GLU A 121 -2.18 15.25 -8.42
C GLU A 121 -0.72 14.84 -8.12
N ALA A 122 0.16 15.80 -7.84
CA ALA A 122 1.57 15.52 -7.58
C ALA A 122 1.79 14.60 -6.36
N GLU A 123 1.04 14.84 -5.28
CA GLU A 123 1.05 13.99 -4.08
C GLU A 123 0.42 12.63 -4.38
N GLY A 124 -0.68 12.61 -5.14
CA GLY A 124 -1.32 11.37 -5.59
C GLY A 124 -0.38 10.47 -6.38
N LEU A 125 0.38 11.03 -7.32
CA LEU A 125 1.37 10.28 -8.11
C LEU A 125 2.60 9.87 -7.29
N TYR A 126 2.96 10.64 -6.25
CA TYR A 126 3.97 10.19 -5.28
C TYR A 126 3.50 8.95 -4.50
N TYR A 127 2.27 8.95 -4.00
CA TYR A 127 1.70 7.77 -3.32
C TYR A 127 1.44 6.60 -4.28
N LEU A 128 1.15 6.84 -5.56
CA LEU A 128 1.14 5.80 -6.57
C LEU A 128 2.53 5.16 -6.73
N GLY A 129 3.60 5.97 -6.69
CA GLY A 129 4.98 5.46 -6.64
C GLY A 129 5.21 4.55 -5.44
N ARG A 130 4.72 4.91 -4.25
CA ARG A 130 4.80 4.06 -3.04
C ARG A 130 4.02 2.76 -3.21
N ALA A 131 2.86 2.80 -3.84
CA ALA A 131 2.09 1.60 -4.18
C ALA A 131 2.86 0.69 -5.17
N ILE A 132 3.53 1.28 -6.16
CA ILE A 132 4.39 0.59 -7.13
C ILE A 132 5.53 -0.15 -6.42
N HIS A 133 6.21 0.48 -5.46
CA HIS A 133 7.27 -0.15 -4.67
C HIS A 133 6.82 -1.49 -4.08
N PHE A 134 5.69 -1.53 -3.38
CA PHE A 134 5.20 -2.75 -2.76
C PHE A 134 4.70 -3.79 -3.78
N LEU A 135 4.25 -3.36 -4.96
CA LEU A 135 3.97 -4.27 -6.07
C LEU A 135 5.24 -4.92 -6.61
N GLU A 136 6.32 -4.14 -6.76
CA GLU A 136 7.63 -4.62 -7.20
C GLU A 136 8.23 -5.60 -6.18
N ASP A 137 8.05 -5.37 -4.88
CA ASP A 137 8.44 -6.34 -3.84
C ASP A 137 7.73 -7.68 -3.95
N MET A 138 6.46 -7.68 -4.36
CA MET A 138 5.74 -8.92 -4.63
C MET A 138 6.23 -9.66 -5.87
N SER A 139 7.09 -9.04 -6.69
CA SER A 139 7.80 -9.70 -7.79
C SER A 139 9.20 -10.20 -7.40
N ASN A 140 9.67 -9.94 -6.18
CA ASN A 140 10.98 -10.36 -5.69
C ASN A 140 10.91 -11.78 -5.08
N PRO A 141 11.66 -12.76 -5.60
CA PRO A 141 11.67 -14.13 -5.06
C PRO A 141 12.03 -14.22 -3.57
N ALA A 142 12.93 -13.36 -3.05
CA ALA A 142 13.30 -13.38 -1.64
C ALA A 142 12.15 -12.91 -0.74
N HIS A 143 11.37 -11.92 -1.18
CA HIS A 143 10.25 -11.30 -0.47
C HIS A 143 9.01 -12.19 -0.45
N THR A 144 8.81 -12.92 -1.53
CA THR A 144 7.71 -13.87 -1.70
C THR A 144 7.97 -15.21 -1.05
N ALA A 145 9.19 -15.42 -0.56
CA ALA A 145 9.64 -16.65 0.10
C ALA A 145 9.95 -16.49 1.60
N SER A 146 9.63 -15.34 2.19
CA SER A 146 9.99 -15.02 3.59
C SER A 146 11.50 -15.11 3.88
N MET A 147 12.37 -14.91 2.88
CA MET A 147 13.81 -14.92 3.12
C MET A 147 14.21 -13.68 3.91
N LYS A 148 14.68 -13.87 5.14
CA LYS A 148 15.12 -12.77 5.99
C LYS A 148 16.38 -12.12 5.40
N PHE A 149 16.36 -10.80 5.26
CA PHE A 149 17.57 -10.04 5.00
C PHE A 149 18.51 -10.10 6.21
N GLU A 150 19.78 -10.39 5.95
CA GLU A 150 20.85 -10.23 6.93
C GLU A 150 22.07 -9.60 6.25
N ASP A 151 22.75 -8.70 6.96
CA ASP A 151 23.90 -7.96 6.42
C ASP A 151 25.18 -8.84 6.38
N LYS A 152 25.11 -9.95 5.63
CA LYS A 152 26.17 -10.94 5.45
C LYS A 152 26.23 -11.36 4.00
N ALA A 153 27.45 -11.51 3.45
CA ALA A 153 27.63 -11.87 2.04
C ALA A 153 27.00 -13.23 1.65
N THR A 154 26.87 -14.14 2.62
CA THR A 154 26.26 -15.47 2.45
C THR A 154 24.75 -15.47 2.58
N ASN A 155 24.11 -14.33 2.87
CA ASN A 155 22.66 -14.24 2.94
C ASN A 155 22.07 -14.21 1.51
N PRO A 156 21.23 -15.19 1.11
CA PRO A 156 20.71 -15.27 -0.25
C PRO A 156 19.90 -14.07 -0.69
N HIS A 157 19.12 -13.48 0.23
CA HIS A 157 18.33 -12.28 -0.03
C HIS A 157 19.26 -11.12 -0.42
N LYS A 158 20.24 -10.77 0.42
CA LYS A 158 21.22 -9.72 0.13
C LYS A 158 21.99 -9.98 -1.16
N ALA A 159 22.46 -11.21 -1.35
CA ALA A 159 23.29 -11.57 -2.50
C ALA A 159 22.51 -11.45 -3.82
N PHE A 160 21.25 -11.91 -3.82
CA PHE A 160 20.35 -11.83 -4.97
C PHE A 160 20.06 -10.37 -5.35
N GLU A 161 19.66 -9.54 -4.39
CA GLU A 161 19.33 -8.13 -4.68
C GLU A 161 20.55 -7.34 -5.11
N LYS A 162 21.71 -7.57 -4.48
CA LYS A 162 22.98 -6.98 -4.91
C LYS A 162 23.32 -7.38 -6.35
N HIS A 163 23.04 -8.61 -6.74
CA HIS A 163 23.23 -9.05 -8.12
C HIS A 163 22.28 -8.32 -9.07
N ALA A 164 20.99 -8.25 -8.71
CA ALA A 164 19.96 -7.59 -9.49
C ALA A 164 20.25 -6.11 -9.80
N VAL A 165 20.82 -5.35 -8.86
CA VAL A 165 21.25 -3.95 -9.08
C VAL A 165 22.11 -3.77 -10.34
N ASN A 166 22.95 -4.75 -10.67
CA ASN A 166 23.91 -4.62 -11.78
C ASN A 166 23.32 -4.98 -13.15
N ILE A 167 22.19 -5.67 -13.18
CA ILE A 167 21.65 -6.28 -14.39
C ILE A 167 20.18 -5.95 -14.67
N ALA A 168 19.39 -5.51 -13.67
CA ALA A 168 17.96 -5.28 -13.80
C ALA A 168 17.63 -4.32 -14.95
N LYS A 169 18.36 -3.21 -15.07
CA LYS A 169 18.20 -2.23 -16.17
C LYS A 169 18.28 -2.83 -17.59
N ARG A 170 18.92 -3.99 -17.77
CA ARG A 170 19.07 -4.67 -19.07
C ARG A 170 17.79 -5.38 -19.50
N TYR A 171 16.90 -5.66 -18.56
CA TYR A 171 15.68 -6.42 -18.82
C TYR A 171 14.46 -5.50 -18.73
N THR A 172 13.61 -5.60 -19.73
CA THR A 172 12.31 -4.93 -19.77
C THR A 172 11.36 -5.76 -20.63
N ALA A 173 10.06 -5.53 -20.50
CA ALA A 173 9.10 -6.11 -21.41
C ALA A 173 9.10 -5.35 -22.73
N GLN A 174 9.08 -6.07 -23.85
CA GLN A 174 9.04 -5.47 -25.19
C GLN A 174 7.66 -4.91 -25.55
N GLN A 175 6.61 -5.51 -24.99
CA GLN A 175 5.21 -5.12 -25.19
C GLN A 175 4.41 -5.36 -23.92
N PHE A 176 3.30 -4.66 -23.77
CA PHE A 176 2.44 -4.81 -22.61
C PHE A 176 1.44 -5.98 -22.77
N ASP A 177 1.44 -6.93 -21.83
CA ASP A 177 0.41 -7.97 -21.75
C ASP A 177 -0.93 -7.42 -21.27
N LYS A 178 -1.83 -7.14 -22.21
CA LYS A 178 -3.18 -6.61 -21.96
C LYS A 178 -4.04 -7.51 -21.07
N ARG A 179 -3.73 -8.79 -20.90
CA ARG A 179 -4.46 -9.69 -19.99
C ARG A 179 -4.31 -9.27 -18.53
N LEU A 180 -3.26 -8.50 -18.20
CA LEU A 180 -3.06 -7.95 -16.87
C LEU A 180 -4.13 -6.92 -16.49
N ILE A 181 -4.74 -6.21 -17.46
CA ILE A 181 -5.86 -5.30 -17.19
C ILE A 181 -6.99 -6.04 -16.46
N LYS A 182 -7.37 -7.24 -16.96
CA LYS A 182 -8.37 -8.08 -16.30
C LYS A 182 -7.89 -8.58 -14.93
N THR A 183 -6.60 -8.88 -14.79
CA THR A 183 -6.02 -9.37 -13.52
C THR A 183 -6.08 -8.31 -12.42
N PHE A 184 -5.94 -7.03 -12.79
CA PHE A 184 -6.07 -5.88 -11.89
C PHE A 184 -7.50 -5.34 -11.75
N SER A 185 -8.47 -5.87 -12.50
CA SER A 185 -9.86 -5.43 -12.42
C SER A 185 -10.58 -5.94 -11.17
N GLY A 186 -11.62 -5.22 -10.75
CA GLY A 186 -12.44 -5.55 -9.58
C GLY A 186 -12.06 -4.76 -8.33
N ASP A 187 -12.69 -5.11 -7.22
CA ASP A 187 -12.61 -4.35 -5.95
C ASP A 187 -11.31 -4.60 -5.16
N SER A 188 -10.51 -5.60 -5.53
CA SER A 188 -9.36 -6.09 -4.75
C SER A 188 -8.12 -6.26 -5.63
N PHE A 189 -6.94 -6.30 -5.00
CA PHE A 189 -5.67 -6.66 -5.65
C PHE A 189 -5.35 -8.16 -5.54
N GLU A 190 -6.23 -8.96 -4.94
CA GLU A 190 -5.98 -10.39 -4.65
C GLU A 190 -5.40 -11.16 -5.84
N ASN A 191 -6.08 -11.11 -6.99
CA ASN A 191 -5.68 -11.88 -8.16
C ASN A 191 -4.30 -11.46 -8.68
N ALA A 192 -4.04 -10.15 -8.74
CA ALA A 192 -2.76 -9.61 -9.19
C ALA A 192 -1.63 -9.94 -8.20
N ALA A 193 -1.82 -9.63 -6.92
CA ALA A 193 -0.84 -9.84 -5.87
C ALA A 193 -0.49 -11.32 -5.68
N ASN A 194 -1.50 -12.20 -5.63
CA ASN A 194 -1.28 -13.65 -5.45
C ASN A 194 -0.54 -14.24 -6.65
N LYS A 195 -1.00 -13.96 -7.87
CA LYS A 195 -0.36 -14.47 -9.07
C LYS A 195 1.08 -13.98 -9.22
N LEU A 196 1.34 -12.71 -8.89
CA LEU A 196 2.69 -12.14 -8.94
C LEU A 196 3.60 -12.82 -7.91
N SER A 197 3.14 -12.94 -6.66
CA SER A 197 3.88 -13.61 -5.59
C SER A 197 4.19 -15.07 -5.92
N GLU A 198 3.18 -15.83 -6.35
CA GLU A 198 3.33 -17.24 -6.72
C GLU A 198 4.28 -17.41 -7.91
N THR A 199 4.28 -16.46 -8.86
CA THR A 199 5.19 -16.49 -10.01
C THR A 199 6.63 -16.22 -9.59
N ALA A 200 6.87 -15.19 -8.78
CA ALA A 200 8.19 -14.85 -8.26
C ALA A 200 8.76 -15.97 -7.38
N ASN A 201 7.93 -16.55 -6.52
CA ASN A 201 8.35 -17.58 -5.58
C ASN A 201 8.89 -18.85 -6.25
N LYS A 202 8.51 -19.15 -7.50
CA LYS A 202 9.09 -20.28 -8.27
C LYS A 202 10.61 -20.21 -8.39
N PHE A 203 11.19 -19.02 -8.33
CA PHE A 203 12.64 -18.82 -8.38
C PHE A 203 13.31 -18.87 -7.01
N ALA A 204 12.53 -18.82 -5.92
CA ALA A 204 13.06 -18.77 -4.55
C ALA A 204 13.99 -19.95 -4.23
N PRO A 205 13.64 -21.23 -4.49
CA PRO A 205 14.52 -22.35 -4.19
C PRO A 205 15.89 -22.22 -4.87
N SER A 206 15.92 -21.82 -6.15
CA SER A 206 17.14 -21.70 -6.93
C SER A 206 18.07 -20.61 -6.40
N ILE A 207 17.53 -19.46 -5.98
CA ILE A 207 18.36 -18.37 -5.45
C ILE A 207 18.95 -18.69 -4.05
N THR A 208 18.39 -19.65 -3.30
CA THR A 208 18.98 -20.04 -2.00
C THR A 208 20.39 -20.62 -2.12
N GLY A 209 20.75 -21.15 -3.29
CA GLY A 209 22.05 -21.76 -3.57
C GLY A 209 23.20 -20.77 -3.82
N LEU A 210 22.94 -19.45 -3.79
CA LEU A 210 23.95 -18.40 -4.06
C LEU A 210 24.62 -18.50 -5.44
N ASP A 211 23.97 -19.14 -6.42
CA ASP A 211 24.47 -19.26 -7.79
C ASP A 211 24.13 -18.00 -8.61
N PRO A 212 25.15 -17.25 -9.10
CA PRO A 212 24.91 -16.08 -9.94
C PRO A 212 24.09 -16.37 -11.21
N LYS A 213 24.18 -17.58 -11.78
CA LYS A 213 23.35 -17.95 -12.96
C LYS A 213 21.88 -18.07 -12.57
N ALA A 214 21.59 -18.66 -11.42
CA ALA A 214 20.23 -18.72 -10.89
C ALA A 214 19.69 -17.33 -10.55
N PHE A 215 20.53 -16.43 -10.04
CA PHE A 215 20.16 -15.02 -9.85
C PHE A 215 19.82 -14.34 -11.17
N GLU A 216 20.69 -14.46 -12.18
CA GLU A 216 20.46 -13.87 -13.50
C GLU A 216 19.16 -14.37 -14.13
N GLU A 217 18.92 -15.68 -14.11
CA GLU A 217 17.68 -16.26 -14.63
C GLU A 217 16.44 -15.76 -13.88
N ALA A 218 16.49 -15.64 -12.55
CA ALA A 218 15.40 -15.05 -11.79
C ALA A 218 15.14 -13.58 -12.16
N VAL A 219 16.19 -12.76 -12.28
CA VAL A 219 16.07 -11.33 -12.64
C VAL A 219 15.53 -11.17 -14.07
N LYS A 220 16.12 -11.88 -15.03
CA LYS A 220 15.73 -11.88 -16.45
C LYS A 220 14.25 -12.23 -16.65
N ASN A 221 13.71 -13.15 -15.85
CA ASN A 221 12.31 -13.56 -15.94
C ASN A 221 11.37 -12.63 -15.14
N MET A 222 11.78 -12.15 -13.96
CA MET A 222 10.88 -11.41 -13.08
C MET A 222 10.86 -9.90 -13.31
N VAL A 223 11.94 -9.27 -13.75
CA VAL A 223 11.96 -7.82 -14.02
C VAL A 223 10.95 -7.45 -15.13
N PRO A 224 10.89 -8.11 -16.30
CA PRO A 224 9.87 -7.82 -17.30
C PRO A 224 8.44 -8.07 -16.81
N VAL A 225 8.24 -9.02 -15.89
CA VAL A 225 6.93 -9.28 -15.27
C VAL A 225 6.57 -8.12 -14.33
N ALA A 226 7.51 -7.65 -13.51
CA ALA A 226 7.34 -6.50 -12.61
C ALA A 226 6.96 -5.25 -13.40
N VAL A 227 7.75 -4.92 -14.44
CA VAL A 227 7.50 -3.79 -15.37
C VAL A 227 6.06 -3.81 -15.89
N GLN A 228 5.59 -4.96 -16.39
CA GLN A 228 4.22 -5.08 -16.91
C GLN A 228 3.14 -4.94 -15.83
N ASN A 229 3.39 -5.46 -14.61
CA ASN A 229 2.45 -5.29 -13.50
C ASN A 229 2.37 -3.83 -13.04
N VAL A 230 3.49 -3.09 -13.07
CA VAL A 230 3.50 -1.63 -12.82
C VAL A 230 2.66 -0.89 -13.86
N VAL A 231 2.80 -1.20 -15.15
CA VAL A 231 1.94 -0.61 -16.20
C VAL A 231 0.47 -0.95 -15.97
N ALA A 232 0.15 -2.17 -15.56
CA ALA A 232 -1.22 -2.57 -15.25
C ALA A 232 -1.80 -1.83 -14.03
N LEU A 233 -1.00 -1.62 -12.98
CA LEU A 233 -1.40 -0.84 -11.81
C LEU A 233 -1.65 0.64 -12.18
N ILE A 234 -0.79 1.25 -12.98
CA ILE A 234 -0.97 2.63 -13.48
C ILE A 234 -2.24 2.72 -14.34
N ASN A 235 -2.50 1.71 -15.18
CA ASN A 235 -3.74 1.66 -15.96
C ASN A 235 -4.98 1.59 -15.05
N ARG A 236 -4.97 0.73 -14.03
CA ARG A 236 -6.04 0.65 -13.03
C ARG A 236 -6.24 1.98 -12.33
N PHE A 237 -5.16 2.64 -11.91
CA PHE A 237 -5.21 3.94 -11.26
C PHE A 237 -5.86 5.01 -12.16
N CYS A 238 -5.47 5.06 -13.43
CA CYS A 238 -6.08 5.96 -14.42
C CYS A 238 -7.59 5.71 -14.55
N ASP A 239 -8.02 4.44 -14.58
CA ASP A 239 -9.44 4.08 -14.68
C ASP A 239 -10.22 4.43 -13.41
N ASP A 240 -9.65 4.15 -12.23
CA ASP A 240 -10.26 4.46 -10.93
C ASP A 240 -10.36 5.97 -10.69
N CYS A 241 -9.39 6.76 -11.17
CA CYS A 241 -9.45 8.21 -11.09
C CYS A 241 -10.53 8.81 -12.01
N ALA A 242 -10.74 8.20 -13.18
CA ALA A 242 -11.72 8.66 -14.17
C ALA A 242 -13.17 8.27 -13.84
N LYS A 243 -13.38 7.26 -12.99
CA LYS A 243 -14.71 6.74 -12.64
C LYS A 243 -15.13 7.17 -11.24
N ASP A 244 -16.43 7.06 -10.97
CA ASP A 244 -16.97 7.11 -9.61
C ASP A 244 -17.26 5.68 -9.15
N ASN A 245 -16.23 5.01 -8.63
CA ASN A 245 -16.28 3.62 -8.21
C ASN A 245 -16.53 3.45 -6.69
N ALA A 246 -16.84 4.55 -5.97
CA ALA A 246 -17.09 4.52 -4.52
C ALA A 246 -15.90 3.97 -3.68
N ASN A 247 -14.67 4.04 -4.21
CA ASN A 247 -13.44 3.56 -3.53
C ASN A 247 -12.45 4.69 -3.21
N TYR A 248 -12.96 5.90 -3.03
CA TYR A 248 -12.18 7.08 -2.65
C TYR A 248 -13.00 7.96 -1.71
N LEU A 249 -12.31 8.83 -0.99
CA LEU A 249 -12.88 9.78 -0.06
C LEU A 249 -12.57 11.20 -0.54
N ILE A 250 -13.50 12.11 -0.29
CA ILE A 250 -13.40 13.53 -0.67
C ILE A 250 -13.12 14.38 0.56
N ASP A 251 -12.23 15.35 0.40
CA ASP A 251 -11.92 16.34 1.42
C ASP A 251 -13.15 17.18 1.77
N GLY A 252 -13.35 17.42 3.06
CA GLY A 252 -14.55 18.09 3.59
C GLY A 252 -15.84 17.27 3.49
N MET A 253 -15.78 15.98 3.12
CA MET A 253 -16.99 15.16 3.03
C MET A 253 -17.63 14.97 4.41
N SER A 254 -18.88 15.39 4.54
CA SER A 254 -19.77 15.01 5.65
C SER A 254 -20.34 13.62 5.40
N CYS A 255 -20.16 12.70 6.35
CA CYS A 255 -20.46 11.29 6.18
C CYS A 255 -20.88 10.58 7.48
N HIS A 256 -21.58 9.47 7.33
CA HIS A 256 -21.76 8.46 8.36
C HIS A 256 -20.67 7.40 8.25
N ILE A 257 -20.02 7.09 9.38
CA ILE A 257 -19.02 6.02 9.48
C ILE A 257 -19.67 4.85 10.20
N ARG A 258 -20.10 3.85 9.43
CA ARG A 258 -20.91 2.72 9.92
C ARG A 258 -20.12 1.42 9.92
N CYS A 259 -20.06 0.72 11.03
CA CYS A 259 -19.48 -0.62 11.09
C CYS A 259 -20.34 -1.60 10.27
N GLU A 260 -19.73 -2.36 9.36
CA GLU A 260 -20.43 -3.35 8.53
C GLU A 260 -20.97 -4.51 9.38
N GLY A 261 -20.15 -5.04 10.30
CA GLY A 261 -20.51 -6.21 11.11
C GLY A 261 -21.70 -5.98 12.04
N THR A 262 -21.81 -4.79 12.64
CA THR A 262 -22.86 -4.48 13.62
C THR A 262 -23.95 -3.55 13.10
N GLY A 263 -23.68 -2.80 12.03
CA GLY A 263 -24.56 -1.75 11.52
C GLY A 263 -24.59 -0.48 12.36
N LEU A 264 -23.81 -0.39 13.45
CA LEU A 264 -23.72 0.79 14.30
C LEU A 264 -22.86 1.88 13.67
N ILE A 265 -23.13 3.13 14.02
CA ILE A 265 -22.54 4.34 13.45
C ILE A 265 -21.80 5.11 14.54
N LEU A 266 -20.66 5.70 14.19
CA LEU A 266 -19.99 6.66 15.07
C LEU A 266 -20.93 7.82 15.39
N THR A 267 -21.16 8.03 16.68
CA THR A 267 -22.01 9.09 17.23
C THR A 267 -21.19 9.89 18.22
N GLN A 268 -21.18 11.21 18.07
CA GLN A 268 -20.46 12.09 18.99
C GLN A 268 -21.17 12.13 20.35
N GLU A 269 -20.37 12.12 21.41
CA GLU A 269 -20.77 12.38 22.80
C GLU A 269 -19.91 13.53 23.35
N THR A 270 -20.26 14.06 24.53
CA THR A 270 -19.59 15.24 25.11
C THR A 270 -18.07 15.11 25.23
N LYS A 271 -17.53 13.90 25.42
CA LYS A 271 -16.10 13.66 25.64
C LYS A 271 -15.44 12.77 24.59
N GLY A 272 -16.16 12.33 23.55
CA GLY A 272 -15.68 11.27 22.68
C GLY A 272 -16.68 10.87 21.61
N VAL A 273 -16.54 9.63 21.16
CA VAL A 273 -17.48 8.99 20.24
C VAL A 273 -17.90 7.63 20.79
N ILE A 274 -19.13 7.23 20.49
CA ILE A 274 -19.66 5.90 20.74
C ILE A 274 -20.18 5.29 19.44
N LEU A 275 -20.51 4.00 19.49
CA LEU A 275 -21.26 3.34 18.43
C LEU A 275 -22.73 3.25 18.82
N ASP A 276 -23.59 3.76 17.94
CA ASP A 276 -25.04 3.75 18.17
C ASP A 276 -25.80 3.41 16.88
N LYS A 277 -27.08 3.06 17.02
CA LYS A 277 -27.97 2.90 15.87
C LYS A 277 -28.13 4.24 15.16
N LEU A 278 -28.35 4.18 13.85
CA LEU A 278 -28.76 5.34 13.07
C LEU A 278 -29.98 6.00 13.74
N ASP A 279 -29.89 7.29 14.01
CA ASP A 279 -31.01 8.07 14.49
C ASP A 279 -31.78 8.66 13.30
N PRO A 280 -32.97 8.11 12.96
CA PRO A 280 -33.75 8.59 11.82
C PRO A 280 -34.27 10.02 12.02
N LYS A 281 -34.37 10.50 13.27
CA LYS A 281 -34.81 11.86 13.58
C LYS A 281 -33.69 12.88 13.42
N ARG A 282 -32.43 12.44 13.30
CA ARG A 282 -31.23 13.29 13.18
C ARG A 282 -31.05 14.25 14.35
N GLU A 283 -31.50 13.84 15.53
CA GLU A 283 -31.30 14.56 16.79
C GLU A 283 -29.90 14.27 17.36
N LYS A 284 -29.31 13.10 17.03
CA LYS A 284 -27.96 12.72 17.43
C LYS A 284 -26.87 13.21 16.46
N PRO A 285 -25.70 13.64 16.97
CA PRO A 285 -24.57 14.10 16.16
C PRO A 285 -23.82 12.91 15.51
N GLN A 286 -24.33 12.41 14.38
CA GLN A 286 -23.84 11.20 13.69
C GLN A 286 -23.12 11.45 12.37
N LYS A 287 -22.92 12.72 11.97
CA LYS A 287 -22.26 13.09 10.72
C LYS A 287 -20.86 13.62 10.99
N MET A 288 -19.85 12.86 10.58
CA MET A 288 -18.44 13.23 10.71
C MET A 288 -17.96 13.92 9.44
N THR A 289 -17.04 14.87 9.55
CA THR A 289 -16.38 15.49 8.39
C THR A 289 -14.97 14.91 8.24
N LEU A 290 -14.62 14.45 7.05
CA LEU A 290 -13.25 13.99 6.75
C LEU A 290 -12.40 15.15 6.25
N ILE A 291 -11.19 15.32 6.79
CA ILE A 291 -10.25 16.38 6.41
C ILE A 291 -8.98 15.74 5.88
N LEU A 292 -8.66 15.96 4.61
CA LEU A 292 -7.54 15.32 3.91
C LEU A 292 -6.21 16.00 4.24
N ALA A 293 -5.20 15.18 4.54
CA ALA A 293 -3.81 15.58 4.68
C ALA A 293 -3.00 15.36 3.39
N ASP A 294 -1.81 15.97 3.34
CA ASP A 294 -0.81 15.81 2.26
C ASP A 294 -0.33 14.38 2.10
N SER A 295 -0.44 13.60 3.17
CA SER A 295 -0.13 12.18 3.23
C SER A 295 -1.22 11.27 2.65
N GLY A 296 -2.34 11.81 2.17
CA GLY A 296 -3.48 11.01 1.70
C GLY A 296 -4.29 10.33 2.81
N THR A 297 -3.94 10.62 4.06
CA THR A 297 -4.67 10.25 5.28
C THR A 297 -5.74 11.29 5.59
N PHE A 298 -6.66 10.95 6.48
CA PHE A 298 -7.69 11.89 6.92
C PHE A 298 -7.72 12.03 8.43
N ALA A 299 -7.93 13.25 8.89
CA ALA A 299 -8.47 13.50 10.22
C ALA A 299 -10.00 13.41 10.17
N ILE A 300 -10.61 12.95 11.27
CA ILE A 300 -12.08 12.84 11.40
C ILE A 300 -12.54 13.95 12.35
N ARG A 301 -13.24 14.95 11.81
CA ARG A 301 -13.82 16.06 12.58
C ARG A 301 -15.25 15.74 12.96
N VAL A 302 -15.56 15.81 14.26
CA VAL A 302 -16.91 15.59 14.77
C VAL A 302 -17.78 16.85 14.62
N PRO A 303 -19.13 16.77 14.71
CA PRO A 303 -20.03 17.92 14.58
C PRO A 303 -19.66 19.18 15.37
N ASP A 304 -19.17 19.02 16.60
CA ASP A 304 -18.77 20.15 17.46
C ASP A 304 -17.41 20.78 17.05
N GLY A 305 -16.82 20.35 15.94
CA GLY A 305 -15.62 20.93 15.35
C GLY A 305 -14.30 20.36 15.87
N GLN A 306 -14.32 19.56 16.93
CA GLN A 306 -13.16 18.84 17.45
C GLN A 306 -12.79 17.64 16.56
N PHE A 307 -11.61 17.07 16.77
CA PHE A 307 -11.13 15.91 16.01
C PHE A 307 -11.16 14.63 16.85
N LEU A 308 -11.39 13.50 16.21
CA LEU A 308 -11.29 12.19 16.85
C LEU A 308 -9.82 11.88 17.18
N SER A 309 -9.53 11.50 18.42
CA SER A 309 -8.19 11.09 18.83
C SER A 309 -7.85 9.66 18.38
N GLY A 310 -6.55 9.34 18.31
CA GLY A 310 -6.09 8.01 17.91
C GLY A 310 -6.44 6.87 18.86
N ASN A 311 -6.75 7.17 20.13
CA ASN A 311 -7.24 6.16 21.06
C ASN A 311 -8.76 5.92 20.95
N LEU A 312 -9.46 6.70 20.12
CA LEU A 312 -10.89 6.61 19.80
C LEU A 312 -11.84 6.87 20.98
N LYS A 313 -11.32 7.18 22.17
CA LYS A 313 -12.10 7.40 23.39
C LYS A 313 -12.33 8.89 23.65
N ASN A 314 -11.41 9.73 23.18
CA ASN A 314 -11.42 11.16 23.43
C ASN A 314 -11.54 11.97 22.13
N LEU A 315 -11.91 13.24 22.27
CA LEU A 315 -11.78 14.25 21.24
C LEU A 315 -10.56 15.12 21.52
N ASP A 316 -9.83 15.46 20.47
CA ASP A 316 -8.70 16.39 20.51
C ASP A 316 -9.16 17.76 20.02
N THR A 317 -8.86 18.79 20.82
CA THR A 317 -8.96 20.19 20.38
C THR A 317 -7.59 20.59 19.88
N VAL A 318 -7.43 20.67 18.56
CA VAL A 318 -6.14 21.11 18.00
C VAL A 318 -6.12 22.62 17.90
N LEU A 319 -5.04 23.25 18.39
CA LEU A 319 -4.78 24.68 18.27
C LEU A 319 -3.90 24.91 17.02
N GLY A 320 -4.34 25.76 16.08
CA GLY A 320 -3.56 26.15 14.90
C GLY A 320 -3.79 25.27 13.65
N GLU A 321 -2.75 25.12 12.82
CA GLU A 321 -2.80 24.42 11.52
C GLU A 321 -2.70 22.88 11.61
N ALA A 322 -2.49 22.33 12.81
CA ALA A 322 -2.38 20.88 12.97
C ALA A 322 -3.76 20.22 12.76
N GLN A 323 -3.82 19.31 11.80
CA GLN A 323 -4.94 18.38 11.66
C GLN A 323 -4.80 17.35 12.79
N GLY A 324 -5.89 16.91 13.42
CA GLY A 324 -5.86 15.92 14.52
C GLY A 324 -5.24 14.59 14.11
N GLU A 325 -5.47 13.53 14.91
CA GLU A 325 -5.00 12.18 14.57
C GLU A 325 -5.30 11.83 13.12
N GLN A 326 -4.28 11.29 12.43
CA GLN A 326 -4.40 10.87 11.05
C GLN A 326 -4.79 9.41 10.93
N PHE A 327 -5.74 9.13 10.05
CA PHE A 327 -6.22 7.80 9.76
C PHE A 327 -5.99 7.45 8.29
N ARG A 328 -5.44 6.26 8.04
CA ARG A 328 -5.46 5.64 6.72
C ARG A 328 -6.81 4.97 6.50
N PHE A 329 -7.37 5.20 5.31
CA PHE A 329 -8.55 4.52 4.83
C PHE A 329 -8.13 3.62 3.68
N THR A 330 -8.27 2.31 3.86
CA THR A 330 -7.94 1.30 2.85
C THR A 330 -9.22 0.85 2.17
N ALA A 331 -9.37 1.12 0.87
CA ALA A 331 -10.60 0.78 0.14
C ALA A 331 -10.71 -0.74 -0.08
N LEU A 332 -11.92 -1.27 0.11
CA LEU A 332 -12.27 -2.68 -0.06
C LEU A 332 -13.36 -2.92 -1.12
N GLY A 333 -13.72 -1.88 -1.90
CA GLY A 333 -14.86 -1.93 -2.81
C GLY A 333 -16.14 -1.37 -2.21
N LYS A 334 -16.95 -0.66 -3.01
CA LYS A 334 -18.36 -0.33 -2.70
C LYS A 334 -18.54 0.47 -1.40
N ASN A 335 -17.79 1.57 -1.22
CA ASN A 335 -17.79 2.40 -0.01
C ASN A 335 -17.33 1.69 1.28
N ARG A 336 -16.69 0.51 1.16
CA ARG A 336 -16.17 -0.23 2.32
C ARG A 336 -14.70 0.10 2.51
N PHE A 337 -14.33 0.38 3.74
CA PHE A 337 -12.98 0.77 4.12
C PHE A 337 -12.53 0.04 5.38
N ARG A 338 -11.21 -0.16 5.51
CA ARG A 338 -10.55 -0.36 6.80
C ARG A 338 -9.94 0.96 7.24
N ILE A 339 -9.93 1.20 8.55
CA ILE A 339 -9.44 2.46 9.12
C ILE A 339 -8.29 2.13 10.07
N SER A 340 -7.10 2.67 9.81
CA SER A 340 -5.90 2.44 10.62
C SER A 340 -5.39 3.77 11.16
N PRO A 341 -5.19 3.93 12.49
CA PRO A 341 -4.72 5.19 13.07
C PRO A 341 -3.18 5.28 13.14
N GLU A 342 -2.68 6.50 12.99
CA GLU A 342 -1.26 6.86 13.05
C GLU A 342 -0.62 6.55 14.41
N VAL A 343 -1.36 6.61 15.52
CA VAL A 343 -0.87 6.32 16.88
C VAL A 343 -0.35 4.89 17.02
N THR A 344 -0.87 3.97 16.19
CA THR A 344 -0.38 2.58 16.09
C THR A 344 0.64 2.40 14.98
N ARG A 345 1.13 3.51 14.42
CA ARG A 345 1.88 3.56 13.16
C ARG A 345 1.14 2.84 12.04
N TYR A 346 -0.20 2.84 12.05
CA TYR A 346 -1.03 2.07 11.12
C TYR A 346 -0.86 0.54 11.18
N GLU A 347 -0.36 -0.02 12.29
CA GLU A 347 -0.24 -1.48 12.47
C GLU A 347 -1.58 -2.14 12.85
N LYS A 348 -2.46 -1.39 13.52
CA LYS A 348 -3.78 -1.86 13.94
C LYS A 348 -4.89 -1.21 13.13
N VAL A 349 -6.04 -1.86 13.13
CA VAL A 349 -7.27 -1.37 12.51
C VAL A 349 -8.34 -1.11 13.55
N LEU A 350 -9.17 -0.11 13.26
CA LEU A 350 -10.37 0.20 14.02
C LEU A 350 -11.41 -0.91 13.85
N ALA A 351 -11.94 -1.39 14.97
CA ALA A 351 -12.91 -2.46 15.03
C ALA A 351 -14.04 -2.17 16.04
N CYS A 352 -15.17 -2.83 15.83
CA CYS A 352 -16.27 -2.91 16.78
C CYS A 352 -16.16 -4.20 17.62
N THR A 353 -16.23 -4.10 18.94
CA THR A 353 -16.32 -5.29 19.80
C THR A 353 -17.71 -5.95 19.67
N LYS A 354 -17.82 -7.21 20.09
CA LYS A 354 -19.12 -7.91 20.15
C LYS A 354 -20.15 -7.20 21.05
N SER A 355 -19.69 -6.41 22.02
CA SER A 355 -20.52 -5.61 22.92
C SER A 355 -20.85 -4.21 22.38
N GLY A 356 -20.43 -3.87 21.15
CA GLY A 356 -20.68 -2.57 20.53
C GLY A 356 -19.69 -1.46 20.92
N GLY A 357 -18.53 -1.79 21.47
CA GLY A 357 -17.48 -0.82 21.80
C GLY A 357 -16.47 -0.60 20.67
N LEU A 358 -15.76 0.53 20.68
CA LEU A 358 -14.64 0.79 19.76
C LEU A 358 -13.33 0.25 20.31
N VAL A 359 -12.52 -0.38 19.45
CA VAL A 359 -11.21 -0.93 19.81
C VAL A 359 -10.26 -0.90 18.61
N LEU A 360 -8.96 -0.94 18.88
CA LEU A 360 -7.92 -1.16 17.89
C LEU A 360 -7.38 -2.59 17.99
N THR A 361 -7.45 -3.34 16.90
CA THR A 361 -7.04 -4.75 16.85
C THR A 361 -6.10 -5.01 15.68
N GLU A 362 -5.40 -6.15 15.72
CA GLU A 362 -4.69 -6.65 14.55
C GLU A 362 -5.68 -6.90 13.40
N LEU A 363 -5.19 -6.76 12.16
CA LEU A 363 -5.99 -7.04 10.98
C LEU A 363 -6.41 -8.51 10.94
N ASP A 364 -7.71 -8.76 10.94
CA ASP A 364 -8.33 -10.02 10.56
C ASP A 364 -9.21 -9.78 9.31
N PRO A 365 -8.78 -10.22 8.13
CA PRO A 365 -9.54 -10.07 6.89
C PRO A 365 -10.95 -10.65 6.93
N LYS A 366 -11.23 -11.60 7.84
CA LYS A 366 -12.56 -12.24 8.02
C LYS A 366 -13.50 -11.41 8.87
N ASP A 367 -12.98 -10.50 9.69
CA ASP A 367 -13.77 -9.81 10.68
C ASP A 367 -14.48 -8.59 10.07
N LYS A 368 -15.78 -8.76 9.79
CA LYS A 368 -16.63 -7.66 9.31
C LYS A 368 -16.76 -6.52 10.31
N ASN A 369 -16.41 -6.72 11.58
CA ASN A 369 -16.38 -5.64 12.57
C ASN A 369 -15.20 -4.68 12.36
N GLN A 370 -14.22 -5.05 11.53
CA GLN A 370 -13.10 -4.19 11.10
C GLN A 370 -13.39 -3.44 9.80
N VAL A 371 -14.58 -3.62 9.22
CA VAL A 371 -14.99 -3.01 7.95
C VAL A 371 -15.99 -1.89 8.23
N TRP A 372 -15.75 -0.74 7.61
CA TRP A 372 -16.50 0.48 7.79
C TRP A 372 -17.09 0.95 6.45
N ILE A 373 -18.40 1.14 6.42
CA ILE A 373 -19.12 1.68 5.28
C ILE A 373 -19.21 3.20 5.47
N ILE A 374 -18.67 3.95 4.51
CA ILE A 374 -18.63 5.42 4.56
C ILE A 374 -19.55 5.98 3.49
N ASN A 375 -20.67 6.57 3.95
CA ASN A 375 -21.72 7.11 3.09
C ASN A 375 -21.99 8.58 3.45
N LYS A 376 -22.43 9.38 2.48
CA LYS A 376 -22.82 10.80 2.68
C LYS A 376 -24.06 10.97 3.59
#